data_AF-A0A550GN68-F1
#
_entry.id   AF-A0A550GN68-F1
#
_cell.length_a   1.000
_cell.length_b   1.000
_cell.length_c   1.000
_cell.angle_alpha   90.00
_cell.angle_beta   90.00
_cell.angle_gamma   90.00
#
_symmetry.space_group_name_H-M   'P 1'
#
loop_
_entity.id
_entity.type
_entity.pdbx_description
1 polymer ?
#
loop_
_entity_poly.entity_id
_entity_poly.type
_entity_poly.pdbx_seq_one_letter_code
_entity_poly.pdbx_strand_id
1 'polypeptide(L)' 'MPKYVIVGASAAGISAVEAIREVDQTGTITIISDEKCPQYSRPMISDLVSGKADFGKMMCREHEFWT' A
#
# COMPACT_ATOMS: atom_id res chain seq x y z
N MET A 1 -19.16 0.38 -14.59
CA MET A 1 -17.83 -0.01 -14.06
C MET A 1 -17.98 -0.44 -12.61
N PRO A 2 -17.31 -1.53 -12.20
CA PRO A 2 -17.27 -1.95 -10.80
C PRO A 2 -16.64 -0.90 -9.90
N LYS A 3 -17.00 -0.94 -8.61
CA LYS A 3 -16.42 -0.11 -7.55
C LYS A 3 -15.92 -1.03 -6.45
N TYR A 4 -14.64 -0.90 -6.10
CA TYR A 4 -13.98 -1.71 -5.09
C TYR A 4 -13.67 -0.85 -3.87
N VAL A 5 -13.99 -1.35 -2.69
CA VAL A 5 -13.58 -0.75 -1.42
C VAL A 5 -12.69 -1.75 -0.68
N ILE A 6 -11.47 -1.35 -0.38
CA ILE A 6 -10.50 -2.14 0.38
C ILE A 6 -10.28 -1.45 1.73
N VAL A 7 -10.46 -2.19 2.82
CA VAL A 7 -10.21 -1.69 4.19
C VAL A 7 -8.86 -2.25 4.66
N GLY A 8 -7.89 -1.36 4.82
CA GLY A 8 -6.49 -1.67 5.12
C GLY A 8 -5.58 -1.41 3.92
N ALA A 9 -4.58 -0.54 4.10
CA ALA A 9 -3.63 -0.16 3.05
C ALA A 9 -2.25 -0.82 3.19
N SER A 10 -2.10 -1.83 4.04
CA SER A 10 -0.81 -2.55 4.18
C SER A 10 -0.62 -3.57 3.04
N ALA A 11 0.31 -4.51 3.21
CA ALA A 11 0.72 -5.47 2.18
C ALA A 11 -0.47 -6.15 1.47
N ALA A 12 -1.44 -6.66 2.23
CA ALA A 12 -2.62 -7.32 1.65
C ALA A 12 -3.49 -6.37 0.81
N GLY A 13 -3.67 -5.12 1.24
CA GLY A 13 -4.45 -4.13 0.50
C GLY A 13 -3.78 -3.73 -0.81
N ILE A 14 -2.46 -3.58 -0.79
CA ILE A 14 -1.65 -3.31 -1.99
C ILE A 14 -1.77 -4.46 -2.98
N SER A 15 -1.56 -5.71 -2.53
CA SER A 15 -1.70 -6.88 -3.40
C SER A 15 -3.11 -7.04 -3.97
N ALA A 16 -4.14 -6.65 -3.22
CA ALA A 16 -5.51 -6.64 -3.74
C ALA A 16 -5.68 -5.62 -4.88
N VAL A 17 -5.06 -4.43 -4.78
CA VAL A 17 -5.07 -3.46 -5.89
C VAL A 17 -4.38 -4.00 -7.13
N GLU A 18 -3.21 -4.60 -6.97
CA GLU A 18 -2.46 -5.18 -8.08
C GLU A 18 -3.27 -6.27 -8.77
N ALA A 19 -3.83 -7.21 -8.00
CA ALA A 19 -4.67 -8.28 -8.53
C ALA A 19 -5.93 -7.75 -9.23
N ILE A 20 -6.57 -6.70 -8.70
CA ILE A 20 -7.70 -6.05 -9.39
C ILE A 20 -7.23 -5.42 -10.70
N ARG A 21 -6.07 -4.76 -10.74
CA ARG A 21 -5.56 -4.09 -11.94
C ARG A 21 -5.12 -5.05 -13.05
N GLU A 22 -4.78 -6.28 -12.70
CA GLU A 22 -4.54 -7.35 -13.68
C GLU A 22 -5.81 -7.75 -14.46
N VAL A 23 -6.99 -7.63 -13.85
CA VAL A 23 -8.27 -8.08 -14.43
C VAL A 23 -9.22 -6.94 -14.83
N ASP A 24 -9.17 -5.81 -14.13
CA ASP A 24 -9.96 -4.60 -14.36
C ASP A 24 -9.07 -3.34 -14.22
N GLN A 25 -8.63 -2.86 -15.38
CA GLN A 25 -7.79 -1.67 -15.50
C GLN A 25 -8.54 -0.35 -15.22
N THR A 26 -9.87 -0.36 -15.27
CA THR A 26 -10.68 0.88 -15.30
C THR A 26 -11.63 1.04 -14.11
N GLY A 27 -11.91 -0.04 -13.38
CA GLY A 27 -12.71 -0.02 -12.17
C GLY A 27 -12.15 0.96 -11.13
N THR A 28 -13.05 1.65 -10.44
CA THR A 28 -12.66 2.59 -9.39
C THR A 28 -12.32 1.83 -8.11
N ILE A 29 -11.16 2.10 -7.53
CA ILE A 29 -10.72 1.49 -6.27
C ILE A 29 -10.60 2.59 -5.23
N THR A 30 -11.18 2.37 -4.05
CA THR A 30 -11.00 3.20 -2.86
C THR A 30 -10.35 2.34 -1.78
N ILE A 31 -9.23 2.81 -1.23
CA ILE A 31 -8.62 2.21 -0.05
C ILE A 31 -8.87 3.11 1.15
N ILE A 32 -9.27 2.51 2.26
CA ILE A 32 -9.47 3.20 3.54
C ILE A 32 -8.52 2.57 4.55
N SER A 33 -7.73 3.40 5.23
CA SER A 33 -6.86 2.94 6.32
C SER A 33 -6.86 3.98 7.44
N ASP A 34 -6.74 3.49 8.68
CA ASP A 34 -6.57 4.34 9.86
C ASP A 34 -5.12 4.85 10.02
N GLU A 35 -4.18 4.27 9.28
CA GLU A 35 -2.79 4.72 9.31
C GLU A 35 -2.63 6.07 8.60
N LYS A 36 -2.08 7.04 9.33
CA LYS A 36 -1.84 8.40 8.80
C LYS A 36 -0.56 8.52 7.97
N CYS A 37 0.33 7.53 8.06
CA CYS A 37 1.56 7.49 7.31
C CYS A 37 1.37 6.75 5.97
N PRO A 38 2.19 7.06 4.95
CA PRO A 38 2.24 6.28 3.72
C PRO A 38 2.49 4.79 3.97
N GLN A 39 2.07 3.94 3.03
CA GLN A 39 2.13 2.49 3.17
C GLN A 39 3.58 2.01 3.26
N TYR A 40 3.90 1.30 4.34
CA TYR A 40 5.26 0.85 4.63
C TYR A 40 5.32 -0.64 4.99
N SER A 41 6.51 -1.21 4.83
CA SER A 41 6.82 -2.58 5.19
C SER A 41 6.95 -2.71 6.71
N ARG A 42 5.86 -3.17 7.34
CA ARG A 42 5.82 -3.46 8.78
C ARG A 42 6.93 -4.40 9.27
N PRO A 43 7.37 -5.43 8.51
CA PRO A 43 8.53 -6.25 8.90
C PRO A 43 9.82 -5.44 9.11
N MET A 44 10.00 -4.30 8.45
CA MET A 44 11.20 -3.47 8.56
C MET A 44 11.16 -2.46 9.72
N ILE A 45 10.14 -2.49 10.58
CA ILE A 45 10.11 -1.66 11.79
C ILE A 45 11.33 -1.94 12.67
N SER A 46 11.76 -3.20 12.79
CA SER A 46 12.97 -3.55 13.55
C SER A 46 14.25 -2.92 12.95
N ASP A 47 14.32 -2.82 11.63
CA ASP A 47 15.43 -2.18 10.94
C ASP A 47 15.42 -0.66 11.13
N LEU A 48 14.24 -0.03 11.14
CA LEU A 48 14.10 1.38 11.49
C LEU A 48 14.57 1.65 12.93
N VAL A 49 14.07 0.87 13.88
CA VAL A 49 14.42 1.00 15.31
C VAL A 49 15.91 0.77 15.54
N SER A 50 16.54 -0.12 14.78
CA SER A 50 17.98 -0.39 14.86
C SER A 50 18.86 0.55 13.99
N GLY A 51 18.27 1.52 13.30
CA GLY A 51 18.97 2.49 12.45
C GLY A 51 19.49 1.93 11.11
N LYS A 52 19.04 0.74 10.69
CA LYS A 52 19.40 0.08 9.42
C LYS A 52 18.49 0.46 8.24
N ALA A 53 17.39 1.15 8.53
CA ALA A 53 16.45 1.67 7.55
C ALA A 53 15.92 3.04 7.96
N ASP A 54 15.43 3.78 6.98
CA ASP A 54 14.63 4.99 7.14
C ASP A 54 13.24 4.78 6.53
N PHE A 55 12.35 5.76 6.68
CA PHE A 55 11.00 5.68 6.13
C PHE A 55 10.96 5.52 4.61
N GLY A 56 11.92 6.09 3.89
CA GLY A 56 12.01 5.97 2.43
C GLY A 56 12.25 4.52 2.02
N LYS A 57 13.26 3.88 2.62
CA LYS A 57 13.55 2.45 2.42
C LYS A 57 12.36 1.56 2.80
N MET A 58 11.54 2.01 3.74
CA MET A 58 10.37 1.26 4.21
C MET A 58 9.14 1.34 3.32
N MET A 59 9.08 2.25 2.35
CA MET A 59 7.89 2.40 1.52
C MET A 59 7.59 1.12 0.73
N CYS A 60 6.33 0.67 0.76
CA CYS A 60 5.94 -0.51 -0.01
C CYS A 60 5.87 -0.23 -1.51
N ARG A 61 5.49 0.99 -1.89
CA ARG A 61 5.34 1.47 -3.27
C ARG A 61 5.67 2.97 -3.31
N GLU A 62 6.13 3.43 -4.47
CA GLU A 62 6.34 4.84 -4.76
C GLU A 62 5.00 5.59 -4.87
N HIS A 63 5.03 6.91 -4.83
CA HIS A 63 3.83 7.75 -4.89
C HIS A 63 3.04 7.53 -6.19
N GLU A 64 3.75 7.34 -7.31
CA GLU A 64 3.21 7.15 -8.65
C GLU A 64 2.36 5.88 -8.79
N PHE A 65 2.50 4.92 -7.87
CA PHE A 65 1.64 3.74 -7.84
C PHE A 65 0.17 4.10 -7.52
N TRP A 66 -0.06 5.20 -6.79
CA TRP A 66 -1.37 5.59 -6.28
C TRP A 66 -2.07 6.68 -7.09
N THR A 67 -1.39 7.27 -8.07
CA THR A 67 -1.90 8.32 -8.97
C THR A 67 -2.33 7.74 -10.31
#